data_AF-A0A645E7Z8-F1
#
_entry.id   AF-A0A645E7Z8-F1
#
_cell.length_a   1.000
_cell.length_b   1.000
_cell.length_c   1.000
_cell.angle_alpha   90.00
_cell.angle_beta   90.00
_cell.angle_gamma   90.00
#
_symmetry.space_group_name_H-M   'P 1'
#
loop_
_entity.id
_entity.type
_entity.pdbx_description
1 polymer ?
#
loop_
_entity_poly.entity_id
_entity_poly.type
_entity_poly.pdbx_seq_one_letter_code
_entity_poly.pdbx_strand_id
1 'polypeptide(L)'
;MADERGKSMYDSAPFYDTYVCADGHHITIGSIEPQFYALLLQTLGLTDDADFASPQFDQAAWPKRRARLQAIFLTQPRAHWQALFEPTDVCFGAVLSPLEASQHPHMQARGVYNEQGGVLQAAPAPRFDGKAYDTPEACVAGAHTQQVLAEVAKGDASAVWR
;
A
#
# COMPACT_ATOMS: atom_id res chain seq x y z
N MET A 1 -22.79 -10.32 0.80
CA MET A 1 -22.28 -8.96 0.63
C MET A 1 -23.24 -8.25 -0.31
N ALA A 2 -23.65 -7.02 0.01
CA ALA A 2 -24.45 -6.23 -0.91
C ALA A 2 -23.60 -5.91 -2.14
N ASP A 3 -24.11 -6.15 -3.34
CA ASP A 3 -23.48 -5.77 -4.62
C ASP A 3 -23.71 -4.28 -4.93
N GLU A 4 -23.73 -3.46 -3.88
CA GLU A 4 -23.93 -2.03 -3.95
C GLU A 4 -22.69 -1.35 -3.37
N ARG A 5 -22.07 -0.46 -4.17
CA ARG A 5 -20.89 0.30 -3.77
C ARG A 5 -21.19 1.16 -2.54
N GLY A 6 -20.24 1.18 -1.60
CA GLY A 6 -20.35 1.95 -0.36
C GLY A 6 -21.25 1.30 0.68
N LYS A 7 -21.55 0.00 0.55
CA LYS A 7 -22.34 -0.79 1.51
C LYS A 7 -21.57 -1.95 2.13
N SER A 8 -20.31 -2.18 1.72
CA SER A 8 -19.48 -3.26 2.26
C SER A 8 -18.53 -2.72 3.32
N MET A 9 -18.04 -3.59 4.21
CA MET A 9 -17.02 -3.17 5.19
C MET A 9 -15.74 -2.64 4.54
N TYR A 10 -15.43 -3.06 3.31
CA TYR A 10 -14.20 -2.67 2.61
C TYR A 10 -14.28 -1.30 1.92
N ASP A 11 -15.48 -0.70 1.86
CA ASP A 11 -15.71 0.61 1.23
C ASP A 11 -16.68 1.51 2.01
N SER A 12 -17.03 1.13 3.25
CA SER A 12 -17.94 1.91 4.10
C SER A 12 -17.65 1.85 5.61
N ALA A 13 -16.66 1.07 6.06
CA ALA A 13 -16.29 1.03 7.48
C ALA A 13 -15.29 2.14 7.87
N PRO A 14 -15.43 2.79 9.03
CA PRO A 14 -14.49 3.84 9.47
C PRO A 14 -13.11 3.28 9.85
N PHE A 15 -13.02 1.99 10.15
CA PHE A 15 -11.75 1.30 10.45
C PHE A 15 -11.11 0.65 9.22
N TYR A 16 -11.67 0.87 8.02
CA TYR A 16 -11.10 0.45 6.74
C TYR A 16 -11.32 1.56 5.70
N ASP A 17 -10.55 2.64 5.83
CA ASP A 17 -10.77 3.88 5.08
C ASP A 17 -9.47 4.68 4.88
N THR A 18 -9.54 5.71 4.04
CA THR A 18 -8.49 6.71 3.84
C THR A 18 -8.88 8.02 4.49
N TYR A 19 -7.93 8.65 5.21
CA TYR A 19 -8.16 9.90 5.91
C TYR A 19 -7.15 10.97 5.50
N VAL A 20 -7.62 12.22 5.41
CA VAL A 20 -6.79 13.40 5.15
C VAL A 20 -6.17 13.90 6.47
N CYS A 21 -4.89 14.25 6.42
CA CYS A 21 -4.12 14.81 7.53
C CYS A 21 -4.09 16.35 7.46
N ALA A 22 -3.57 17.01 8.49
CA ALA A 22 -3.51 18.48 8.56
C ALA A 22 -2.70 19.13 7.43
N ASP A 23 -1.72 18.41 6.86
CA ASP A 23 -0.87 18.83 5.76
C ASP A 23 -1.47 18.53 4.37
N GLY A 24 -2.69 18.00 4.31
CA GLY A 24 -3.36 17.62 3.07
C GLY A 24 -2.90 16.28 2.49
N HIS A 25 -1.90 15.63 3.09
CA HIS A 25 -1.54 14.26 2.74
C HIS A 25 -2.52 13.25 3.35
N HIS A 26 -2.43 11.99 2.94
CA HIS A 26 -3.40 10.96 3.30
C HIS A 26 -2.75 9.78 4.04
N ILE A 27 -3.54 9.12 4.88
CA ILE A 27 -3.20 7.86 5.56
C ILE A 27 -4.32 6.84 5.34
N THR A 28 -3.99 5.56 5.45
CA THR A 28 -4.96 4.46 5.44
C THR A 28 -5.01 3.78 6.80
N ILE A 29 -6.22 3.45 7.23
CA ILE A 29 -6.47 2.58 8.38
C ILE A 29 -7.15 1.32 7.86
N GLY A 30 -6.68 0.15 8.30
CA GLY A 30 -7.20 -1.16 7.90
C GLY A 30 -7.45 -2.09 9.09
N SER A 31 -7.80 -1.55 10.26
CA SER A 31 -7.98 -2.28 11.52
C SER A 31 -9.30 -3.09 11.55
N ILE A 32 -9.41 -4.13 10.72
CA ILE A 32 -10.63 -4.96 10.64
C ILE A 32 -10.75 -5.86 11.87
N GLU A 33 -9.66 -6.47 12.30
CA GLU A 33 -9.65 -7.41 13.41
C GLU A 33 -9.84 -6.66 14.75
N PRO A 34 -10.65 -7.19 15.69
CA PRO A 34 -11.03 -6.48 16.91
C PRO A 34 -9.84 -6.01 17.76
N GLN A 35 -8.76 -6.78 17.84
CA GLN A 35 -7.57 -6.41 18.62
C GLN A 35 -6.82 -5.21 18.00
N PHE A 36 -6.78 -5.11 16.68
CA PHE A 36 -6.13 -3.98 15.99
C PHE A 36 -7.02 -2.74 16.06
N TYR A 37 -8.34 -2.90 15.98
CA TYR A 37 -9.29 -1.81 16.21
C TYR A 37 -9.23 -1.28 17.65
N ALA A 38 -9.15 -2.17 18.64
CA ALA A 38 -8.97 -1.77 20.03
C ALA A 38 -7.64 -1.01 20.21
N LEU A 39 -6.56 -1.46 19.58
CA LEU A 39 -5.27 -0.78 19.60
C LEU A 39 -5.34 0.61 18.94
N LEU A 40 -6.08 0.78 17.84
CA LEU A 40 -6.33 2.07 17.22
C LEU A 40 -7.01 3.03 18.21
N LEU A 41 -8.10 2.59 18.84
CA LEU A 41 -8.84 3.41 19.81
C LEU A 41 -7.96 3.76 21.00
N GLN A 42 -7.20 2.80 21.53
CA GLN A 42 -6.26 3.05 22.63
C GLN A 42 -5.19 4.08 22.26
N THR A 43 -4.57 3.92 21.09
CA THR A 43 -3.50 4.81 20.61
C THR A 43 -4.00 6.24 20.38
N LEU A 44 -5.27 6.39 19.97
CA LEU A 44 -5.94 7.68 19.80
C LEU A 44 -6.56 8.24 21.10
N GLY A 45 -6.52 7.50 22.22
CA GLY A 45 -7.14 7.91 23.48
C GLY A 45 -8.68 7.88 23.46
N LEU A 46 -9.27 6.99 22.65
CA LEU A 46 -10.71 6.85 22.40
C LEU A 46 -11.35 5.64 23.08
N THR A 47 -10.61 4.88 23.92
CA THR A 47 -11.11 3.66 24.56
C THR A 47 -12.41 3.88 25.33
N ASP A 48 -12.53 5.02 26.02
CA ASP A 48 -13.71 5.39 26.82
C ASP A 48 -14.59 6.45 26.12
N ASP A 49 -14.34 6.76 24.83
CA ASP A 49 -15.13 7.72 24.08
C ASP A 49 -16.52 7.13 23.74
N ALA A 50 -17.58 7.85 24.10
CA ALA A 50 -18.96 7.39 23.96
C ALA A 50 -19.34 7.09 22.50
N ASP A 51 -18.71 7.74 21.51
CA ASP A 51 -18.96 7.50 20.09
C ASP A 51 -18.46 6.13 19.63
N PHE A 52 -17.54 5.54 20.39
CA PHE A 52 -16.90 4.25 20.11
C PHE A 52 -17.35 3.13 21.07
N ALA A 53 -18.29 3.41 21.97
CA ALA A 53 -18.76 2.45 22.97
C ALA A 53 -19.59 1.28 22.41
N SER A 54 -20.30 1.46 21.28
CA SER A 54 -21.03 0.36 20.63
C SER A 54 -20.09 -0.57 19.85
N PRO A 55 -20.49 -1.81 19.53
CA PRO A 55 -19.62 -2.76 18.82
C PRO A 55 -19.02 -2.19 17.52
N GLN A 56 -17.79 -2.60 17.17
CA GLN A 56 -17.07 -2.14 15.98
C GLN A 56 -17.92 -2.20 14.70
N PHE A 57 -18.67 -3.29 14.48
CA PHE A 57 -19.49 -3.53 13.30
C PHE A 57 -20.91 -2.94 13.37
N ASP A 58 -21.20 -2.06 14.33
CA ASP A 58 -22.43 -1.27 14.35
C ASP A 58 -22.44 -0.24 13.21
N GLN A 59 -23.05 -0.64 12.09
CA GLN A 59 -23.11 0.17 10.88
C GLN A 59 -23.89 1.48 11.06
N ALA A 60 -24.83 1.53 12.01
CA ALA A 60 -25.58 2.75 12.30
C ALA A 60 -24.67 3.82 12.93
N ALA A 61 -23.63 3.41 13.66
CA ALA A 61 -22.64 4.30 14.27
C ALA A 61 -21.51 4.72 13.31
N TRP A 62 -21.29 4.00 12.20
CA TRP A 62 -20.17 4.23 11.28
C TRP A 62 -20.06 5.65 10.72
N PRO A 63 -21.15 6.32 10.27
CA PRO A 63 -21.04 7.70 9.77
C PRO A 63 -20.49 8.67 10.82
N LYS A 64 -20.94 8.54 12.08
CA LYS A 64 -20.48 9.37 13.20
C LYS A 64 -19.01 9.11 13.52
N ARG A 65 -18.61 7.83 13.61
CA ARG A 65 -17.22 7.42 13.88
C ARG A 65 -16.26 7.86 12.80
N ARG A 66 -16.66 7.76 11.52
CA ARG A 66 -15.87 8.28 10.40
C ARG A 66 -15.61 9.78 10.56
N ALA A 67 -16.67 10.56 10.80
CA ALA A 67 -16.52 12.01 10.99
C ALA A 67 -15.59 12.33 12.18
N ARG A 68 -15.68 11.54 13.25
CA ARG A 68 -14.82 11.68 14.44
C ARG A 68 -13.36 11.36 14.14
N LEU A 69 -13.08 10.24 13.48
CA LEU A 69 -11.72 9.88 13.06
C LEU A 69 -11.15 10.89 12.06
N GLN A 70 -11.94 11.35 11.09
CA GLN A 70 -11.53 12.38 10.14
C GLN A 70 -11.15 13.68 10.86
N ALA A 71 -11.95 14.14 11.83
CA ALA A 71 -11.63 15.33 12.61
C ALA A 71 -10.32 15.15 13.40
N ILE A 72 -10.06 13.96 13.95
CA ILE A 72 -8.82 13.65 14.67
C ILE A 72 -7.62 13.68 13.72
N PHE A 73 -7.68 12.97 12.59
CA PHE A 73 -6.55 12.89 11.66
C PHE A 73 -6.20 14.24 11.02
N LEU A 74 -7.19 15.14 10.88
CA LEU A 74 -6.98 16.53 10.45
C LEU A 74 -6.22 17.41 11.46
N THR A 75 -5.97 16.94 12.69
CA THR A 75 -5.28 17.75 13.72
C THR A 75 -3.75 17.72 13.61
N GLN A 76 -3.17 16.74 12.91
CA GLN A 76 -1.72 16.57 12.81
C GLN A 76 -1.30 16.19 11.38
N PRO A 77 -0.06 16.51 10.97
CA PRO A 77 0.45 16.13 9.64
C PRO A 77 0.68 14.62 9.51
N ARG A 78 0.79 14.10 8.29
CA ARG A 78 0.99 12.66 8.02
C ARG A 78 2.18 12.08 8.80
N ALA A 79 3.29 12.83 8.88
CA ALA A 79 4.50 12.40 9.58
C ALA A 79 4.29 12.15 11.09
N HIS A 80 3.37 12.88 11.73
CA HIS A 80 3.02 12.63 13.13
C HIS A 80 2.33 11.27 13.28
N TRP A 81 1.34 11.00 12.44
CA TRP A 81 0.60 9.73 12.45
C TRP A 81 1.49 8.55 12.10
N GLN A 82 2.43 8.72 11.16
CA GLN A 82 3.46 7.72 10.86
C GLN A 82 4.26 7.36 12.10
N ALA A 83 4.84 8.35 12.79
CA ALA A 83 5.62 8.13 14.01
C ALA A 83 4.81 7.45 15.12
N LEU A 84 3.50 7.74 15.20
CA LEU A 84 2.59 7.16 16.19
C LEU A 84 2.21 5.71 15.87
N PHE A 85 1.90 5.39 14.61
CA PHE A 85 1.29 4.11 14.24
C PHE A 85 2.21 3.09 13.58
N GLU A 86 3.27 3.50 12.86
CA GLU A 86 4.21 2.56 12.23
C GLU A 86 4.84 1.54 13.19
N PRO A 87 5.15 1.84 14.47
CA PRO A 87 5.70 0.84 15.39
C PRO A 87 4.62 -0.07 16.02
N THR A 88 3.38 -0.04 15.53
CA THR A 88 2.23 -0.73 16.13
C THR A 88 1.50 -1.62 15.12
N ASP A 89 0.65 -2.53 15.62
CA ASP A 89 -0.18 -3.41 14.79
C ASP A 89 -1.55 -2.79 14.42
N VAL A 90 -1.68 -1.45 14.39
CA VAL A 90 -2.95 -0.78 14.05
C VAL A 90 -3.42 -1.05 12.61
N CYS A 91 -2.62 -1.69 11.77
CA CYS A 91 -2.87 -1.82 10.32
C CYS A 91 -2.95 -0.44 9.66
N PHE A 92 -1.94 0.38 9.90
CA PHE A 92 -1.76 1.71 9.35
C PHE A 92 -0.89 1.69 8.09
N GLY A 93 -1.12 2.65 7.19
CA GLY A 93 -0.21 2.96 6.10
C GLY A 93 -0.20 4.44 5.73
N ALA A 94 0.97 5.00 5.45
CA ALA A 94 1.07 6.30 4.79
C ALA A 94 0.71 6.14 3.31
N VAL A 95 -0.14 7.03 2.78
CA VAL A 95 -0.39 7.06 1.33
C VAL A 95 0.77 7.82 0.67
N LEU A 96 1.66 7.07 0.03
CA LEU A 96 2.87 7.57 -0.62
C LEU A 96 2.69 7.63 -2.14
N SER A 97 3.24 8.67 -2.76
CA SER A 97 3.48 8.69 -4.20
C SER A 97 4.51 7.62 -4.59
N PRO A 98 4.60 7.22 -5.87
CA PRO A 98 5.63 6.27 -6.32
C PRO A 98 7.06 6.69 -5.99
N LEU A 99 7.35 8.00 -6.01
CA LEU A 99 8.68 8.54 -5.67
C LEU A 99 8.96 8.48 -4.16
N GLU A 100 7.98 8.84 -3.32
CA GLU A 100 8.13 8.69 -1.87
C GLU A 100 8.24 7.20 -1.48
N ALA A 101 7.45 6.34 -2.12
CA ALA A 101 7.48 4.91 -1.90
C ALA A 101 8.84 4.31 -2.26
N SER A 102 9.50 4.76 -3.35
CA SER A 102 10.83 4.28 -3.70
C SER A 102 11.92 4.69 -2.72
N GLN A 103 11.70 5.77 -1.98
CA GLN A 103 12.60 6.25 -0.94
C GLN A 103 12.28 5.68 0.45
N HIS A 104 11.14 5.01 0.62
CA HIS A 104 10.74 4.46 1.92
C HIS A 104 11.75 3.40 2.42
N PRO A 105 12.17 3.42 3.70
CA PRO A 105 13.21 2.51 4.22
C PRO A 105 12.91 1.03 3.97
N HIS A 106 11.64 0.63 4.09
CA HIS A 106 11.21 -0.75 3.79
C HIS A 106 11.41 -1.14 2.31
N MET A 107 11.17 -0.22 1.38
CA MET A 107 11.30 -0.48 -0.06
C MET A 107 12.77 -0.49 -0.48
N GLN A 108 13.58 0.43 0.05
CA GLN A 108 15.04 0.47 -0.19
C GLN A 108 15.74 -0.77 0.37
N ALA A 109 15.47 -1.15 1.62
CA ALA A 109 16.08 -2.33 2.25
C ALA A 109 15.79 -3.62 1.47
N ARG A 110 14.70 -3.63 0.71
CA ARG A 110 14.33 -4.76 -0.14
C ARG A 110 14.81 -4.57 -1.57
N GLY A 111 15.13 -3.38 -2.06
CA GLY A 111 15.39 -3.15 -3.48
C GLY A 111 14.15 -3.43 -4.34
N VAL A 112 12.99 -2.93 -3.90
CA VAL A 112 11.72 -3.09 -4.65
C VAL A 112 11.69 -2.19 -5.88
N TYR A 113 12.37 -1.04 -5.83
CA TYR A 113 12.51 -0.15 -6.95
C TYR A 113 13.98 0.01 -7.34
N ASN A 114 14.23 0.21 -8.63
CA ASN A 114 15.52 0.55 -9.19
C ASN A 114 15.35 1.66 -10.24
N GLU A 115 16.44 2.34 -10.58
CA GLU A 115 16.46 3.36 -11.63
C GLU A 115 17.30 2.85 -12.80
N GLN A 116 16.70 2.83 -14.00
CA GLN A 116 17.38 2.41 -15.24
C GLN A 116 17.16 3.46 -16.30
N GLY A 117 18.25 3.96 -16.90
CA GLY A 117 18.18 5.01 -17.92
C GLY A 117 17.48 6.30 -17.45
N GLY A 118 17.55 6.62 -16.15
CA GLY A 118 16.86 7.77 -15.56
C GLY A 118 15.36 7.57 -15.27
N VAL A 119 14.87 6.33 -15.36
CA VAL A 119 13.45 5.98 -15.14
C VAL A 119 13.33 5.07 -13.93
N LEU A 120 12.46 5.44 -12.99
CA LEU A 120 12.11 4.60 -11.84
C LEU A 120 11.26 3.41 -12.29
N GLN A 121 11.68 2.20 -11.92
CA GLN A 121 10.99 0.96 -12.25
C GLN A 121 10.89 0.05 -11.02
N ALA A 122 9.87 -0.80 -10.99
CA ALA A 122 9.74 -1.84 -9.97
C ALA A 122 10.53 -3.09 -10.39
N ALA A 123 11.25 -3.68 -9.44
CA ALA A 123 11.91 -4.96 -9.63
C ALA A 123 10.86 -6.09 -9.75
N PRO A 124 11.16 -7.17 -10.50
CA PRO A 124 10.26 -8.31 -10.64
C PRO A 124 9.85 -8.93 -9.29
N ALA A 125 8.59 -9.38 -9.22
CA ALA A 125 8.01 -10.10 -8.09
C ALA A 125 7.25 -11.36 -8.57
N PRO A 126 7.16 -12.43 -7.76
CA PRO A 126 7.72 -12.59 -6.41
C PRO A 126 9.23 -12.90 -6.43
N ARG A 127 9.84 -13.00 -5.25
CA ARG A 127 11.24 -13.44 -5.08
C ARG A 127 11.29 -14.92 -4.75
N PHE A 128 12.13 -15.68 -5.44
CA PHE A 128 12.24 -17.13 -5.21
C PHE A 128 13.44 -17.51 -4.32
N ASP A 129 14.43 -16.64 -4.17
CA ASP A 129 15.66 -16.85 -3.37
C ASP A 129 15.93 -15.71 -2.36
N GLY A 130 14.93 -14.87 -2.12
CA GLY A 130 15.02 -13.70 -1.25
C GLY A 130 15.70 -12.47 -1.89
N LYS A 131 16.19 -12.57 -3.13
CA LYS A 131 16.84 -11.45 -3.83
C LYS A 131 15.88 -10.77 -4.81
N ALA A 132 16.12 -9.49 -5.04
CA ALA A 132 15.52 -8.80 -6.17
C ALA A 132 16.23 -9.27 -7.45
N TYR A 133 15.49 -9.49 -8.53
CA TYR A 133 16.07 -9.79 -9.83
C TYR A 133 16.45 -8.49 -10.53
N ASP A 134 17.63 -8.48 -11.15
CA ASP A 134 18.03 -7.38 -12.02
C ASP A 134 17.19 -7.43 -13.29
N THR A 135 16.61 -6.28 -13.64
CA THR A 135 15.92 -6.10 -14.92
C THR A 135 16.98 -5.70 -15.95
N PRO A 136 17.09 -6.37 -17.11
CA PRO A 136 17.97 -5.91 -18.18
C PRO A 136 17.42 -4.61 -18.78
N GLU A 137 18.31 -3.82 -19.40
CA GLU A 137 17.90 -2.62 -20.13
C GLU A 137 16.89 -2.96 -21.23
N ALA A 138 15.88 -2.09 -21.37
CA ALA A 138 14.89 -2.24 -22.41
C ALA A 138 15.55 -2.16 -23.80
N CYS A 139 15.37 -3.21 -24.61
CA CYS A 139 15.87 -3.19 -25.99
C CYS A 139 15.02 -2.28 -26.87
N VAL A 140 15.65 -1.66 -27.87
CA VAL A 140 14.93 -0.92 -28.91
C VAL A 140 14.26 -1.87 -29.89
N ALA A 141 13.16 -1.42 -30.51
CA ALA A 141 12.45 -2.21 -31.51
C ALA A 141 13.40 -2.62 -32.65
N GLY A 142 13.47 -3.92 -32.92
CA GLY A 142 14.32 -4.50 -33.98
C GLY A 142 15.76 -4.79 -33.58
N ALA A 143 16.20 -4.47 -32.35
CA ALA A 143 17.58 -4.68 -31.89
C ALA A 143 18.12 -6.10 -32.11
N HIS A 144 17.24 -7.10 -32.01
CA HIS A 144 17.61 -8.51 -32.07
C HIS A 144 17.02 -9.25 -33.29
N THR A 145 16.40 -8.56 -34.26
CA THR A 145 15.69 -9.22 -35.38
C THR A 145 16.58 -10.20 -36.15
N GLN A 146 17.78 -9.77 -36.55
CA GLN A 146 18.68 -10.63 -37.34
C GLN A 146 19.22 -11.80 -36.53
N GLN A 147 19.52 -11.59 -35.25
CA GLN A 147 19.97 -12.64 -34.34
C GLN A 147 18.89 -13.72 -34.17
N VAL A 148 17.65 -13.31 -33.90
CA VAL A 148 16.51 -14.23 -33.74
C VAL A 148 16.26 -15.01 -35.03
N LEU A 149 16.26 -14.34 -36.20
CA LEU A 149 16.07 -15.02 -37.50
C LEU A 149 17.17 -16.06 -37.77
N ALA A 150 18.42 -15.73 -37.45
CA ALA A 150 19.55 -16.65 -37.61
C ALA A 150 19.46 -17.87 -36.69
N GLU A 151 19.07 -17.70 -35.42
CA GLU A 151 18.90 -18.84 -34.50
C GLU A 151 17.71 -19.73 -34.89
N VAL A 152 16.58 -19.16 -35.32
CA VAL A 152 15.43 -19.93 -35.80
C VAL A 152 15.80 -20.75 -37.05
N ALA A 153 16.60 -20.20 -37.96
CA ALA A 153 17.05 -20.90 -39.16
C ALA A 153 17.94 -22.13 -38.87
N LYS A 154 18.56 -22.22 -37.69
CA LYS A 154 19.36 -23.39 -37.26
C LYS A 154 18.49 -24.59 -36.84
N GLY A 155 17.18 -24.41 -36.71
CA GLY A 155 16.22 -25.50 -36.49
C GLY A 155 16.04 -25.94 -35.03
N ASP A 156 16.66 -25.26 -34.05
CA ASP A 156 16.43 -25.52 -32.63
C ASP A 156 15.78 -24.30 -31.96
N ALA A 157 14.45 -24.24 -31.97
CA ALA A 157 13.69 -23.17 -31.33
C ALA A 157 13.91 -23.11 -29.80
N SER A 158 14.38 -24.20 -29.17
CA SER A 158 14.67 -24.22 -27.73
C SER A 158 15.95 -23.46 -27.36
N ALA A 159 16.82 -23.17 -28.33
CA ALA A 159 17.99 -22.32 -28.14
C ALA A 159 17.66 -20.81 -28.13
N VAL A 160 16.46 -20.42 -28.60
CA VAL A 160 16.03 -19.00 -28.74
C VAL A 160 15.30 -18.48 -27.50
N TRP A 161 14.70 -19.37 -26.71
CA TRP A 161 13.94 -19.03 -25.51
C TRP A 161 14.50 -19.77 -24.29
N ARG A 162 14.99 -19.02 -23.30
CA ARG A 162 15.17 -19.48 -21.92
C ARG A 162 14.42 -18.53 -21.00
#